data_AF-A0A1F6HXA2-F1
#
_entry.id   AF-A0A1F6HXA2-F1
#
_cell.length_a   1.000
_cell.length_b   1.000
_cell.length_c   1.000
_cell.angle_alpha   90.00
_cell.angle_beta   90.00
_cell.angle_gamma   90.00
#
_symmetry.space_group_name_H-M   'P 1'
#
loop_
_entity.id
_entity.type
_entity.pdbx_description
1 polymer ?
#
loop_
_entity_poly.entity_id
_entity_poly.type
_entity_poly.pdbx_seq_one_letter_code
_entity_poly.pdbx_strand_id
1 'polypeptide(L)'
;MYTTIIYNKIGTMKKITIKKLLFFEWDKGNKDKNVQKHKVQNSESEEIFENDPILLEDIFHSHKEKRYLAYGITDKKRQLTISFTLRGESLDKIRIISSRDQDKKEKELYQKLKKGVTNKNEEEND
;
A
#
# COMPACT_ATOMS: atom_id res chain seq x y z
N MET A 1 -17.15 -3.65 1.50
CA MET A 1 -16.40 -2.39 1.35
C MET A 1 -15.19 -2.51 2.25
N TYR A 2 -13.96 -2.52 1.73
CA TYR A 2 -12.79 -2.53 2.60
C TYR A 2 -12.57 -1.09 3.08
N THR A 3 -12.47 -0.91 4.39
CA THR A 3 -12.11 0.38 4.96
C THR A 3 -10.65 0.26 5.35
N THR A 4 -9.76 1.00 4.69
CA THR A 4 -8.34 0.97 5.03
C THR A 4 -7.97 2.29 5.70
N ILE A 5 -7.33 2.21 6.86
CA ILE A 5 -6.85 3.40 7.57
C ILE A 5 -5.57 3.86 6.88
N ILE A 6 -5.53 5.12 6.44
CA ILE A 6 -4.32 5.73 5.89
C ILE A 6 -3.63 6.54 7.00
N TYR A 7 -2.35 6.31 7.24
CA TYR A 7 -1.57 7.15 8.15
C TYR A 7 -0.78 8.19 7.35
N ASN A 8 -0.77 9.43 7.81
CA ASN A 8 0.22 10.37 7.31
C ASN A 8 1.58 10.13 8.02
N LYS A 9 2.67 10.65 7.45
CA LYS A 9 4.03 10.44 7.99
C LYS A 9 4.26 11.01 9.40
N ILE A 10 3.33 11.83 9.89
CA ILE A 10 3.31 12.46 11.22
C ILE A 10 2.49 11.65 12.25
N GLY A 11 1.98 10.48 11.88
CA GLY A 11 1.20 9.61 12.77
C GLY A 11 -0.26 10.03 12.96
N THR A 12 -0.72 11.05 12.25
CA THR A 12 -2.13 11.43 12.17
C THR A 12 -2.87 10.51 11.18
N MET A 13 -4.01 9.98 11.62
CA MET A 13 -4.81 9.03 10.84
C MET A 13 -5.80 9.77 9.95
N LYS A 14 -5.94 9.31 8.72
CA LYS A 14 -7.02 9.71 7.81
C LYS A 14 -7.69 8.46 7.27
N LYS A 15 -8.97 8.30 7.54
CA LYS A 15 -9.77 7.18 7.01
C LYS A 15 -10.00 7.42 5.52
N ILE A 16 -9.56 6.50 4.66
CA ILE A 16 -9.89 6.53 3.23
C ILE A 16 -10.52 5.18 2.89
N THR A 17 -11.72 5.22 2.35
CA THR A 17 -12.38 4.01 1.89
C THR A 17 -11.86 3.66 0.49
N ILE A 18 -11.34 2.45 0.34
CA ILE A 18 -10.97 1.90 -0.96
C ILE A 18 -11.99 0.81 -1.31
N LYS A 19 -12.43 0.77 -2.58
CA LYS A 19 -13.44 -0.21 -2.99
C LYS A 19 -12.89 -1.64 -2.87
N LYS A 20 -13.81 -2.59 -2.63
CA LYS A 20 -13.50 -4.01 -2.44
C LYS A 20 -12.84 -4.63 -3.68
N LEU A 21 -13.27 -4.17 -4.86
CA LEU A 21 -12.67 -4.53 -6.13
C LEU A 21 -11.62 -3.50 -6.48
N LEU A 22 -10.36 -3.94 -6.44
CA LEU A 22 -9.22 -3.19 -6.91
C LEU A 22 -8.79 -3.77 -8.26
N PHE A 23 -8.65 -2.91 -9.26
CA PHE A 23 -8.10 -3.29 -10.56
C PHE A 23 -6.68 -2.76 -10.69
N PHE A 24 -5.74 -3.63 -11.07
CA PHE A 24 -4.35 -3.23 -11.26
C PHE A 24 -4.10 -2.77 -12.69
N GLU A 25 -3.63 -1.54 -12.84
CA GLU A 25 -3.23 -0.97 -14.13
C GLU A 25 -1.74 -1.24 -14.38
N TRP A 26 -1.49 -2.26 -15.21
CA TRP A 26 -0.16 -2.58 -15.72
C TRP A 26 -0.03 -2.17 -17.19
N ASP A 27 0.83 -1.18 -17.45
CA ASP A 27 1.22 -0.75 -18.78
C ASP A 27 2.68 -1.10 -19.08
N LYS A 28 3.14 -0.89 -20.32
CA LYS A 28 4.54 -1.14 -20.71
C LYS A 28 5.55 -0.35 -19.86
N GLY A 29 5.14 0.76 -19.25
CA GLY A 29 6.00 1.61 -18.44
C GLY A 29 6.19 1.13 -17.00
N ASN A 30 5.28 0.29 -16.47
CA ASN A 30 5.38 -0.22 -15.09
C ASN A 30 5.43 -1.75 -14.97
N LYS A 31 4.99 -2.50 -15.97
CA LYS A 31 4.84 -3.97 -15.91
C LYS A 31 6.15 -4.70 -15.60
N ASP A 32 7.24 -4.35 -16.27
CA ASP A 32 8.52 -5.07 -16.13
C ASP A 32 9.55 -4.30 -15.28
N LYS A 33 9.27 -3.02 -15.02
CA LYS A 33 10.19 -2.10 -14.33
C LYS A 33 10.56 -2.61 -12.94
N ASN A 34 9.59 -3.09 -12.17
CA ASN A 34 9.81 -3.58 -10.80
C ASN A 34 10.53 -4.93 -10.78
N VAL A 35 10.20 -5.80 -11.72
CA VAL A 35 10.90 -7.09 -11.90
C VAL A 35 12.37 -6.84 -12.21
N GLN A 36 12.67 -5.97 -13.17
CA GLN A 36 14.04 -5.69 -13.59
C GLN A 36 14.86 -5.04 -12.48
N LYS A 37 14.30 -4.01 -11.83
CA LYS A 37 15.02 -3.17 -10.85
C LYS A 37 15.04 -3.75 -9.44
N HIS A 38 13.97 -4.42 -9.01
CA HIS A 38 13.74 -4.83 -7.62
C HIS A 38 13.43 -6.32 -7.45
N LYS A 39 13.38 -7.09 -8.55
CA LYS A 39 13.02 -8.52 -8.52
C LYS A 39 11.67 -8.76 -7.84
N VAL A 40 10.75 -7.81 -7.97
CA VAL A 40 9.38 -7.94 -7.47
C VAL A 40 8.44 -8.18 -8.65
N GLN A 41 7.72 -9.29 -8.63
CA GLN A 41 6.71 -9.63 -9.61
C GLN A 41 5.46 -8.77 -9.44
N ASN A 42 4.69 -8.66 -10.52
CA ASN A 42 3.41 -7.95 -10.47
C ASN A 42 2.44 -8.67 -9.54
N SER A 43 2.39 -10.01 -9.58
CA SER A 43 1.58 -10.80 -8.66
C SER A 43 1.95 -10.57 -7.20
N GLU A 44 3.25 -10.53 -6.86
CA GLU A 44 3.69 -10.19 -5.48
C GLU A 44 3.21 -8.80 -5.07
N SER A 45 3.12 -7.88 -6.03
CA SER A 45 2.62 -6.53 -5.76
C SER A 45 1.11 -6.49 -5.54
N GLU A 46 0.36 -7.38 -6.20
CA GLU A 46 -1.09 -7.53 -6.04
C GLU A 46 -1.41 -8.22 -4.70
N GLU A 47 -0.69 -9.30 -4.38
CA GLU A 47 -0.83 -10.09 -3.15
C GLU A 47 -0.80 -9.21 -1.89
N ILE A 48 0.04 -8.17 -1.84
CA ILE A 48 0.10 -7.32 -0.64
C ILE A 48 -1.20 -6.56 -0.39
N PHE A 49 -2.00 -6.27 -1.43
CA PHE A 49 -3.30 -5.59 -1.29
C PHE A 49 -4.41 -6.57 -0.88
N GLU A 50 -4.24 -7.85 -1.20
CA GLU A 50 -5.10 -8.92 -0.70
C GLU A 50 -4.81 -9.26 0.77
N ASN A 51 -3.57 -9.01 1.21
CA ASN A 51 -3.09 -9.26 2.57
C ASN A 51 -3.17 -8.05 3.52
N ASP A 52 -4.21 -7.22 3.35
CA ASP A 52 -4.53 -6.07 4.20
C ASP A 52 -3.31 -5.17 4.52
N PRO A 53 -2.81 -4.41 3.53
CA PRO A 53 -1.64 -3.58 3.72
C PRO A 53 -1.96 -2.37 4.59
N ILE A 54 -0.93 -1.82 5.23
CA ILE A 54 -1.01 -0.49 5.83
C ILE A 54 -0.79 0.54 4.73
N LEU A 55 -1.72 1.47 4.58
CA LEU A 55 -1.62 2.52 3.57
C LEU A 55 -1.16 3.83 4.21
N LEU A 56 -0.33 4.59 3.49
CA LEU A 56 0.21 5.87 3.93
C LEU A 56 0.07 6.92 2.82
N GLU A 57 -0.09 8.19 3.18
CA GLU A 57 0.05 9.27 2.18
C GLU A 57 1.52 9.54 1.88
N ASP A 58 1.88 9.56 0.60
CA ASP A 58 3.24 9.92 0.15
C ASP A 58 3.34 11.43 -0.09
N ILE A 59 3.36 12.19 1.01
CA ILE A 59 3.29 13.66 0.99
C ILE A 59 4.42 14.29 0.16
N PHE A 60 5.61 13.70 0.19
CA PHE A 60 6.80 14.22 -0.49
C PHE A 60 6.78 14.01 -2.01
N HIS A 61 5.99 13.06 -2.51
CA HIS A 61 5.90 12.78 -3.95
C HIS A 61 4.52 13.11 -4.53
N SER A 62 3.61 13.65 -3.72
CA SER A 62 2.22 13.97 -4.11
C SER A 62 2.04 15.35 -4.76
N HIS A 63 3.11 15.97 -5.27
CA HIS A 63 3.06 17.35 -5.81
C HIS A 63 2.22 17.50 -7.09
N LYS A 64 2.19 16.48 -7.96
CA LYS A 64 1.49 16.50 -9.26
C LYS A 64 0.29 15.55 -9.32
N GLU A 65 0.40 14.41 -8.68
CA GLU A 65 -0.64 13.37 -8.59
C GLU A 65 -0.60 12.84 -7.17
N LYS A 66 -1.76 12.59 -6.57
CA LYS A 66 -1.83 12.08 -5.20
C LYS A 66 -1.27 10.66 -5.16
N ARG A 67 -0.23 10.46 -4.34
CA ARG A 67 0.47 9.19 -4.19
C ARG A 67 0.31 8.63 -2.80
N TYR A 68 0.35 7.31 -2.74
CA TYR A 68 0.24 6.54 -1.52
C TYR A 68 1.38 5.52 -1.46
N LEU A 69 1.72 5.13 -0.23
CA LEU A 69 2.55 3.96 0.03
C LEU A 69 1.66 2.85 0.57
N ALA A 70 1.88 1.61 0.13
CA ALA A 70 1.37 0.41 0.76
C ALA A 70 2.54 -0.34 1.38
N TYR A 71 2.47 -0.56 2.68
CA TYR A 71 3.35 -1.44 3.43
C TYR A 71 2.61 -2.74 3.67
N GLY A 72 3.09 -3.82 3.08
CA GLY A 72 2.39 -5.09 3.11
C GLY A 72 3.32 -6.28 3.10
N ILE A 73 2.70 -7.45 3.14
CA ILE A 73 3.39 -8.73 3.17
C ILE A 73 2.75 -9.65 2.13
N THR A 74 3.59 -10.34 1.37
CA THR A 74 3.16 -11.38 0.42
C THR A 74 2.84 -12.68 1.14
N ASP A 75 2.27 -13.64 0.42
CA ASP A 75 1.98 -14.97 0.97
C ASP A 75 3.26 -15.69 1.42
N LYS A 76 4.35 -15.46 0.67
CA LYS A 76 5.70 -15.95 0.98
C LYS A 76 6.42 -15.16 2.08
N LYS A 77 5.71 -14.30 2.81
CA LYS A 77 6.23 -13.48 3.91
C LYS A 77 7.28 -12.45 3.51
N ARG A 78 7.40 -12.14 2.22
CA ARG A 78 8.23 -11.02 1.74
C ARG A 78 7.52 -9.71 2.05
N GLN A 79 8.22 -8.80 2.71
CA GLN A 79 7.70 -7.48 3.08
C GLN A 79 8.03 -6.45 2.02
N LEU A 80 7.00 -5.79 1.47
CA LEU A 80 7.14 -4.85 0.36
C LEU A 80 6.65 -3.45 0.73
N THR A 81 7.31 -2.45 0.14
CA THR A 81 6.84 -1.07 0.02
C THR A 81 6.44 -0.82 -1.42
N ILE A 82 5.17 -0.45 -1.63
CA ILE A 82 4.64 -0.09 -2.95
C ILE A 82 4.26 1.38 -2.97
N SER A 83 4.80 2.14 -3.91
CA SER A 83 4.30 3.47 -4.24
C SER A 83 3.28 3.35 -5.37
N PHE A 84 2.10 3.92 -5.17
CA PHE A 84 0.99 3.82 -6.11
C PHE A 84 0.12 5.07 -6.13
N THR A 85 -0.74 5.14 -7.14
CA THR A 85 -1.79 6.15 -7.31
C THR A 85 -3.13 5.45 -7.51
N LEU A 86 -4.20 6.07 -7.02
CA LEU A 86 -5.58 5.66 -7.27
C LEU A 86 -6.13 6.44 -8.47
N ARG A 87 -6.74 5.74 -9.41
CA ARG A 87 -7.24 6.27 -10.68
C ARG A 87 -8.68 5.86 -10.95
N GLY A 88 -9.25 6.49 -11.98
CA GLY A 88 -10.65 6.31 -12.39
C GLY A 88 -11.60 7.18 -11.56
N GLU A 89 -12.79 7.44 -12.10
CA GLU A 89 -13.82 8.24 -11.43
C GLU A 89 -14.27 7.62 -10.10
N SER A 90 -14.16 6.30 -9.98
CA SER A 90 -14.51 5.52 -8.79
C SER A 90 -13.36 5.24 -7.82
N LEU A 91 -12.12 5.70 -8.12
CA LEU A 91 -10.92 5.45 -7.32
C LEU A 91 -10.67 3.95 -7.00
N ASP A 92 -10.98 3.08 -7.95
CA ASP A 92 -10.88 1.62 -7.85
C ASP A 92 -9.72 1.03 -8.67
N LYS A 93 -8.99 1.86 -9.41
CA LYS A 93 -7.81 1.44 -10.17
C LYS A 93 -6.54 1.81 -9.45
N ILE A 94 -5.69 0.81 -9.18
CA ILE A 94 -4.35 1.00 -8.63
C ILE A 94 -3.36 0.99 -9.78
N ARG A 95 -2.64 2.10 -9.96
CA ARG A 95 -1.44 2.12 -10.79
C ARG A 95 -0.21 2.10 -9.89
N ILE A 96 0.54 1.01 -10.00
CA ILE A 96 1.81 0.84 -9.30
C ILE A 96 2.89 1.69 -9.99
N ILE A 97 3.59 2.50 -9.21
CA ILE A 97 4.70 3.37 -9.64
C ILE A 97 6.04 2.67 -9.38
N SER A 98 6.18 2.07 -8.20
CA SER A 98 7.32 1.25 -7.81
C SER A 98 6.93 0.21 -6.77
N SER A 99 7.55 -0.96 -6.83
CA SER A 99 7.44 -2.02 -5.83
C SER A 99 8.84 -2.52 -5.47
N ARG A 100 9.14 -2.60 -4.17
CA ARG A 100 10.46 -3.00 -3.66
C ARG A 100 10.37 -3.57 -2.27
N ASP A 101 11.44 -4.24 -1.83
CA ASP A 101 11.59 -4.65 -0.44
C ASP A 101 11.56 -3.46 0.52
N GLN A 102 10.95 -3.69 1.68
CA GLN A 102 11.01 -2.74 2.79
C GLN A 102 12.44 -2.62 3.31
N ASP A 103 12.89 -1.38 3.55
CA ASP A 103 14.12 -1.15 4.30
C ASP A 103 13.92 -1.38 5.80
N LYS A 104 15.01 -1.36 6.59
CA LYS A 104 14.95 -1.63 8.04
C LYS A 104 13.97 -0.69 8.77
N LYS A 105 13.96 0.60 8.45
CA LYS A 105 13.11 1.59 9.11
C LYS A 105 11.65 1.40 8.71
N GLU A 106 11.40 1.05 7.45
CA GLU A 106 10.06 0.74 6.95
C GLU A 106 9.48 -0.50 7.61
N LYS A 107 10.29 -1.55 7.81
CA LYS A 107 9.87 -2.76 8.54
C LYS A 107 9.48 -2.44 9.97
N GLU A 108 10.31 -1.67 10.70
CA GLU A 108 10.03 -1.25 12.07
C GLU A 108 8.73 -0.43 12.15
N LEU A 109 8.54 0.53 11.22
CA LEU A 109 7.33 1.33 11.13
C LEU A 109 6.09 0.48 10.81
N TYR A 110 6.19 -0.46 9.86
CA TYR A 110 5.11 -1.37 9.52
C TYR A 110 4.65 -2.18 10.73
N GLN A 111 5.58 -2.75 11.50
CA GLN A 111 5.25 -3.52 12.71
C GLN A 111 4.58 -2.66 13.78
N LYS A 112 5.06 -1.42 13.98
CA LYS A 112 4.44 -0.48 14.92
C LYS A 112 3.01 -0.13 14.51
N LEU A 113 2.79 0.17 13.24
CA LEU A 113 1.47 0.50 12.71
C LEU A 113 0.52 -0.69 12.76
N LYS A 114 0.98 -1.89 12.39
CA LYS A 114 0.17 -3.11 12.40
C LYS A 114 -0.34 -3.44 13.82
N LYS A 115 0.52 -3.36 14.84
CA LYS A 115 0.10 -3.49 16.25
C LYS A 115 -0.94 -2.44 16.65
N GLY A 116 -0.72 -1.18 16.24
CA GLY A 116 -1.66 -0.08 16.52
C GLY A 116 -3.02 -0.24 15.85
N VAL A 117 -3.10 -0.89 14.68
CA VAL A 117 -4.37 -1.25 14.02
C VAL A 117 -5.06 -2.39 14.77
N THR A 118 -4.33 -3.46 15.11
CA THR A 118 -4.90 -4.63 15.81
C THR A 118 -5.57 -4.24 17.12
N ASN A 119 -4.87 -3.51 17.99
CA ASN A 119 -5.40 -3.13 19.30
C ASN A 119 -6.68 -2.28 19.21
N LYS A 120 -6.81 -1.44 18.17
CA LYS A 120 -7.99 -0.58 18.01
C LYS A 120 -9.20 -1.30 17.42
N ASN A 121 -8.96 -2.29 16.56
CA ASN A 121 -10.05 -3.13 16.07
C ASN A 121 -10.67 -3.95 17.21
N GLU A 122 -9.90 -4.27 18.26
CA GLU A 122 -10.43 -4.92 19.46
C GLU A 122 -11.28 -3.93 20.30
N GLU A 123 -10.83 -2.69 20.49
CA GLU A 123 -11.57 -1.65 21.23
C GLU A 123 -12.88 -1.17 20.56
N GLU A 124 -13.00 -1.22 19.22
CA GLU A 124 -14.22 -0.81 18.50
C GLU A 124 -15.29 -1.92 18.43
N ASN A 125 -14.96 -3.15 18.84
CA ASN A 125 -15.88 -4.31 18.83
C ASN A 125 -16.43 -4.70 20.22
N ASP A 126 -16.04 -3.96 21.27
CA ASP A 126 -16.60 -4.04 22.64
C ASP A 126 -17.60 -2.90 22.90
#